data_AF-A0A1I7RM76-F1
#
_entry.id   AF-A0A1I7RM76-F1
#
_cell.length_a   1.000
_cell.length_b   1.000
_cell.length_c   1.000
_cell.angle_alpha   90.00
_cell.angle_beta   90.00
_cell.angle_gamma   90.00
#
_symmetry.space_group_name_H-M   'P 1'
#
loop_
_entity.id
_entity.type
_entity.pdbx_description
1 polymer ?
#
loop_
_entity_poly.entity_id
_entity_poly.type
_entity_poly.pdbx_seq_one_letter_code
_entity_poly.pdbx_strand_id
1 'polypeptide(L)'
;MNSVPTVSVQRQLKEDWDNREFEYFAADNIKKIGDSLSQFAYTCGNKISTLNDKVVQLERQLDFLEAKLSRGKVVQAAQRVVTKTVTPVSSHSADEARLAVLTLYKRFQRLTPTFWWDYELTDYPLPVFREVIKKQFIKNAHVKDLRIIDRKIAEGYKDIESIEYAFYNPDHVRNYLFRENLEAKPKDFLSKFLLKID
;
A
#
# COMPACT_ATOMS: atom_id res chain seq x y z
N MET A 1 -8.03 21.00 63.70
CA MET A 1 -9.10 19.98 63.73
C MET A 1 -9.72 19.98 62.35
N ASN A 2 -9.42 18.97 61.53
CA ASN A 2 -9.89 18.91 60.15
C ASN A 2 -11.35 18.44 60.15
N SER A 3 -12.28 19.35 59.84
CA SER A 3 -13.70 19.02 59.69
C SER A 3 -13.89 18.17 58.43
N VAL A 4 -14.20 16.89 58.60
CA VAL A 4 -14.62 16.02 57.50
C VAL A 4 -15.95 16.58 56.95
N PRO A 5 -16.07 16.86 55.64
CA PRO A 5 -17.33 17.33 55.08
C PRO A 5 -18.35 16.19 55.15
N THR A 6 -19.40 16.34 55.96
CA THR A 6 -20.51 15.38 56.00
C THR A 6 -21.40 15.62 54.79
N VAL A 7 -21.06 15.00 53.66
CA VAL A 7 -21.93 14.90 52.49
C VAL A 7 -23.21 14.16 52.91
N SER A 8 -24.38 14.65 52.49
CA SER A 8 -25.64 14.01 52.90
C SER A 8 -25.68 12.57 52.39
N VAL A 9 -26.15 11.64 53.23
CA VAL A 9 -26.24 10.20 52.91
C VAL A 9 -27.01 9.97 51.59
N GLN A 10 -28.02 10.79 51.30
CA GLN A 10 -28.79 10.74 50.05
C GLN A 10 -27.94 11.05 48.81
N ARG A 11 -27.04 12.03 48.91
CA ARG A 11 -26.14 12.39 47.82
C ARG A 11 -25.07 11.32 47.60
N GLN A 12 -24.51 10.77 48.68
CA GLN A 12 -23.58 9.65 48.60
C GLN A 12 -24.23 8.42 47.94
N LEU A 13 -25.47 8.10 48.33
CA LEU A 13 -26.21 7.00 47.70
C LEU A 13 -26.41 7.25 46.21
N LYS A 14 -26.82 8.46 45.81
CA LYS A 14 -27.01 8.79 44.39
C LYS A 14 -25.72 8.68 43.58
N GLU A 15 -24.62 9.22 44.09
CA GLU A 15 -23.29 9.11 43.46
C GLU A 15 -22.84 7.64 43.35
N ASP A 16 -23.12 6.81 44.36
CA ASP A 16 -22.81 5.37 44.33
C ASP A 16 -23.64 4.60 43.28
N TRP A 17 -24.92 4.96 43.13
CA TRP A 17 -25.78 4.42 42.07
C TRP A 17 -25.30 4.83 40.68
N ASP A 18 -24.95 6.10 40.48
CA ASP A 18 -24.47 6.62 39.19
C ASP A 18 -23.13 5.99 38.79
N ASN A 19 -22.23 5.77 39.76
CA ASN A 19 -20.97 5.06 39.53
C ASN A 19 -21.20 3.61 39.11
N ARG A 20 -22.11 2.88 39.78
CA ARG A 20 -22.44 1.49 39.39
C ARG A 20 -23.07 1.42 38.00
N GLU A 21 -23.92 2.37 37.66
CA GLU A 21 -24.52 2.45 36.33
C GLU A 21 -23.46 2.68 35.24
N PHE A 22 -22.52 3.61 35.50
CA PHE A 22 -21.40 3.86 34.60
C PHE A 22 -20.49 2.64 34.44
N GLU A 23 -20.11 2.00 35.54
CA GLU A 23 -19.28 0.78 35.53
C GLU A 23 -19.94 -0.34 34.74
N TYR A 24 -21.25 -0.54 34.93
CA TYR A 24 -22.01 -1.55 34.19
C TYR A 24 -22.04 -1.26 32.69
N PHE A 25 -22.31 -0.01 32.31
CA PHE A 25 -22.30 0.42 30.92
C PHE A 25 -20.92 0.25 30.26
N ALA A 26 -19.86 0.63 30.97
CA ALA A 26 -18.49 0.44 30.49
C ALA A 26 -18.15 -1.04 30.31
N ALA A 27 -18.52 -1.89 31.27
CA ALA A 27 -18.32 -3.34 31.19
C ALA A 27 -19.07 -3.98 30.01
N ASP A 28 -20.31 -3.56 29.75
CA ASP A 28 -21.12 -4.06 28.62
C ASP A 28 -20.52 -3.64 27.27
N ASN A 29 -20.02 -2.41 27.15
CA ASN A 29 -19.33 -1.95 25.93
C ASN A 29 -18.01 -2.70 25.72
N ILE A 30 -17.21 -2.90 26.76
CA ILE A 30 -15.97 -3.69 26.69
C ILE A 30 -16.30 -5.11 26.22
N LYS A 31 -17.37 -5.72 26.74
CA LYS A 31 -17.82 -7.04 26.32
C LYS A 31 -18.22 -7.07 24.84
N LYS A 32 -19.03 -6.11 24.38
CA LYS A 32 -19.44 -6.02 22.96
C LYS A 32 -18.25 -5.86 22.02
N ILE A 33 -17.25 -5.06 22.41
CA ILE A 33 -15.99 -4.94 21.66
C ILE A 33 -15.26 -6.28 21.62
N GLY A 34 -15.15 -6.97 22.76
CA GLY A 34 -14.55 -8.30 22.84
C GLY A 34 -15.23 -9.34 21.94
N ASP A 35 -16.57 -9.37 21.94
CA ASP A 35 -17.36 -10.26 21.09
C ASP A 35 -17.15 -9.93 19.60
N SER A 36 -17.13 -8.64 19.26
CA SER A 36 -16.88 -8.16 17.89
C SER A 36 -15.49 -8.54 17.39
N LEU A 37 -14.45 -8.37 18.22
CA LEU A 37 -13.08 -8.75 17.90
C LEU A 37 -12.94 -10.27 17.73
N SER A 38 -13.62 -11.05 18.57
CA SER A 38 -13.62 -12.51 18.48
C SER A 38 -14.28 -12.98 17.18
N GLN A 39 -15.44 -12.42 16.83
CA GLN A 39 -16.14 -12.73 15.58
C GLN A 39 -15.35 -12.29 14.35
N PHE A 40 -14.69 -11.13 14.42
CA PHE A 40 -13.80 -10.64 13.38
C PHE A 40 -12.62 -11.60 13.16
N ALA A 41 -11.92 -11.98 14.23
CA ALA A 41 -10.79 -12.90 14.17
C ALA A 41 -11.19 -14.26 13.56
N TYR A 42 -12.33 -14.82 13.99
CA TYR A 42 -12.87 -16.05 13.44
C TYR A 42 -13.17 -15.94 11.92
N THR A 43 -13.81 -14.84 11.51
CA THR A 43 -14.14 -14.60 10.10
C THR A 43 -12.88 -14.46 9.24
N CYS A 44 -11.88 -13.72 9.71
CA CYS A 44 -10.60 -13.58 9.04
C CYS A 44 -9.87 -14.91 8.91
N GLY A 45 -9.82 -15.71 10.00
CA GLY A 45 -9.23 -17.04 9.99
C GLY A 45 -9.85 -17.96 8.94
N ASN A 46 -11.18 -18.00 8.86
CA ASN A 46 -11.90 -18.81 7.87
C ASN A 46 -11.62 -18.37 6.43
N LYS A 47 -11.58 -17.05 6.18
CA LYS A 47 -11.24 -16.51 4.86
C LYS A 47 -9.80 -16.84 4.45
N ILE A 48 -8.85 -16.74 5.37
CA ILE A 48 -7.45 -17.12 5.14
C ILE A 48 -7.35 -18.61 4.85
N SER A 49 -8.04 -19.45 5.63
CA SER A 49 -8.09 -20.90 5.38
C SER A 49 -8.62 -21.21 3.98
N THR A 50 -9.71 -20.57 3.58
CA THR A 50 -10.28 -20.74 2.23
C THR A 50 -9.32 -20.31 1.13
N LEU A 51 -8.57 -19.22 1.33
CA LEU A 51 -7.55 -18.78 0.39
C LEU A 51 -6.37 -19.76 0.34
N ASN A 52 -5.96 -20.30 1.48
CA ASN A 52 -4.90 -21.30 1.57
C ASN A 52 -5.26 -22.57 0.78
N ASP A 53 -6.50 -23.06 0.93
CA ASP A 53 -6.97 -24.23 0.17
C ASP A 53 -6.96 -23.98 -1.34
N LYS A 54 -7.33 -22.76 -1.78
CA LYS A 54 -7.26 -22.38 -3.20
C LYS A 54 -5.83 -22.31 -3.72
N VAL A 55 -4.89 -21.81 -2.93
CA VAL A 55 -3.46 -21.79 -3.28
C VAL A 55 -2.97 -23.22 -3.46
N VAL A 56 -3.24 -24.11 -2.50
CA VAL A 56 -2.88 -25.53 -2.59
C VAL A 56 -3.49 -26.20 -3.83
N GLN A 57 -4.73 -25.86 -4.19
CA GLN A 57 -5.36 -26.38 -5.40
C GLN A 57 -4.64 -25.91 -6.67
N LEU A 58 -4.28 -24.62 -6.75
CA LEU A 58 -3.56 -24.05 -7.89
C LEU A 58 -2.15 -24.64 -8.02
N GLU A 59 -1.45 -24.86 -6.90
CA GLU A 59 -0.15 -25.53 -6.88
C GLU A 59 -0.25 -26.94 -7.49
N ARG A 60 -1.24 -27.73 -7.07
CA ARG A 60 -1.47 -29.07 -7.64
C ARG A 60 -1.82 -29.05 -9.13
N GLN A 61 -2.57 -28.04 -9.58
CA GLN A 61 -2.88 -27.88 -11.00
C GLN A 61 -1.63 -27.53 -11.82
N LEU A 62 -0.76 -26.69 -11.27
CA LEU A 62 0.53 -26.36 -11.88
C LEU A 62 1.42 -27.60 -12.00
N ASP A 63 1.58 -28.37 -10.92
CA ASP A 63 2.36 -29.62 -10.92
C ASP A 63 1.85 -30.60 -12.00
N PHE A 64 0.53 -30.72 -12.14
CA PHE A 64 -0.08 -31.57 -13.16
C PHE A 64 0.22 -31.08 -14.58
N LEU A 65 0.14 -29.77 -14.82
CA LEU A 65 0.47 -29.17 -16.11
C LEU A 65 1.96 -29.32 -16.44
N GLU A 66 2.84 -29.10 -15.47
CA GLU A 66 4.28 -29.32 -15.61
C GLU A 66 4.60 -30.79 -15.91
N ALA A 67 3.95 -31.74 -15.22
CA ALA A 67 4.12 -33.17 -15.48
C ALA A 67 3.59 -33.61 -16.85
N LYS A 68 2.57 -32.93 -17.39
CA LYS A 68 2.10 -33.13 -18.76
C LYS A 68 3.08 -32.56 -19.78
N LEU A 69 3.62 -31.37 -19.52
CA LEU A 69 4.61 -30.73 -20.37
C LEU A 69 5.91 -31.53 -20.43
N SER A 70 6.36 -32.08 -19.29
CA SER A 70 7.55 -32.91 -19.19
C SER A 70 7.39 -34.29 -19.87
N ARG A 71 6.16 -34.82 -19.97
CA ARG A 71 5.86 -36.08 -20.67
C ARG A 71 5.76 -35.91 -22.19
N GLY A 72 5.41 -34.72 -22.68
CA GLY A 72 5.39 -34.39 -24.10
C GLY A 72 6.77 -33.91 -24.57
N LYS A 73 7.50 -34.75 -25.32
CA LYS A 73 8.70 -34.31 -26.06
C LYS A 73 8.34 -33.26 -27.13
N VAL A 74 8.17 -32.01 -26.73
CA VAL A 74 8.01 -30.83 -27.60
C VAL A 74 8.85 -29.67 -27.03
N VAL A 75 10.06 -29.98 -26.56
CA VAL A 75 10.87 -29.04 -25.78
C VAL A 75 11.42 -27.88 -26.61
N GLN A 76 11.51 -27.99 -27.95
CA GLN A 76 12.13 -26.93 -28.76
C GLN A 76 11.17 -26.02 -29.53
N ALA A 77 9.96 -26.48 -29.89
CA ALA A 77 8.99 -25.63 -30.60
C ALA A 77 8.11 -24.80 -29.64
N ALA A 78 7.83 -25.32 -28.45
CA ALA A 78 7.00 -24.64 -27.45
C ALA A 78 7.71 -23.46 -26.77
N GLN A 79 9.04 -23.44 -26.72
CA GLN A 79 9.80 -22.36 -26.08
C GLN A 79 9.61 -21.01 -26.79
N ARG A 80 9.19 -21.02 -28.07
CA ARG A 80 8.87 -19.83 -28.85
C ARG A 80 7.38 -19.45 -28.80
N VAL A 81 6.50 -20.34 -28.34
CA VAL A 81 5.04 -20.18 -28.32
C VAL A 81 4.50 -19.93 -26.90
N VAL A 82 5.18 -20.42 -25.85
CA VAL A 82 4.78 -20.27 -24.44
C VAL A 82 4.95 -18.83 -23.92
N THR A 83 5.66 -17.94 -24.63
CA THR A 83 5.73 -16.52 -24.25
C THR A 83 4.45 -15.71 -24.58
N LYS A 84 3.40 -16.32 -25.16
CA LYS A 84 2.25 -15.58 -25.71
C LYS A 84 0.86 -15.85 -25.12
N THR A 85 0.74 -16.49 -23.96
CA THR A 85 -0.57 -16.55 -23.27
C THR A 85 -0.45 -16.17 -21.80
N VAL A 86 0.23 -15.06 -21.51
CA VAL A 86 0.00 -14.37 -20.24
C VAL A 86 -1.18 -13.45 -20.47
N THR A 87 -2.25 -13.65 -19.70
CA THR A 87 -3.44 -12.78 -19.75
C THR A 87 -3.00 -11.32 -19.55
N PRO A 88 -3.37 -10.41 -20.45
CA PRO A 88 -3.08 -8.99 -20.26
C PRO A 88 -3.73 -8.51 -18.96
N VAL A 89 -3.00 -7.71 -18.17
CA VAL A 89 -3.47 -7.26 -16.84
C VAL A 89 -4.57 -6.22 -17.00
N SER A 90 -4.44 -5.31 -17.97
CA SER A 90 -5.51 -4.40 -18.39
C SER A 90 -5.40 -3.98 -19.85
N SER A 91 -4.19 -3.64 -20.31
CA SER A 91 -3.99 -3.06 -21.65
C SER A 91 -3.74 -4.14 -22.70
N HIS A 92 -4.43 -4.02 -23.83
CA HIS A 92 -4.26 -4.93 -24.97
C HIS A 92 -3.31 -4.37 -26.04
N SER A 93 -3.00 -3.06 -26.01
CA SER A 93 -2.11 -2.37 -26.94
C SER A 93 -1.23 -1.34 -26.24
N ALA A 94 -0.11 -0.97 -26.88
CA ALA A 94 0.80 0.08 -26.39
C ALA A 94 0.14 1.46 -26.35
N ASP A 95 -0.77 1.75 -27.28
CA ASP A 95 -1.47 3.04 -27.29
C ASP A 95 -2.45 3.17 -26.12
N GLU A 96 -3.15 2.08 -25.79
CA GLU A 96 -4.04 2.01 -24.63
C GLU A 96 -3.26 2.19 -23.33
N ALA A 97 -2.14 1.47 -23.18
CA ALA A 97 -1.25 1.62 -22.04
C ALA A 97 -0.72 3.06 -21.93
N ARG A 98 -0.33 3.68 -23.05
CA ARG A 98 0.14 5.07 -23.08
C ARG A 98 -0.96 6.06 -22.65
N LEU A 99 -2.20 5.87 -23.10
CA LEU A 99 -3.34 6.68 -22.68
C LEU A 99 -3.61 6.51 -21.17
N ALA A 100 -3.51 5.29 -20.66
CA ALA A 100 -3.67 5.00 -19.24
C ALA A 100 -2.57 5.67 -18.38
N VAL A 101 -1.30 5.60 -18.79
CA VAL A 101 -0.19 6.32 -18.15
C VAL A 101 -0.45 7.84 -18.15
N LEU A 102 -0.89 8.41 -19.28
CA LEU A 102 -1.19 9.85 -19.37
C LEU A 102 -2.37 10.25 -18.49
N THR A 103 -3.36 9.38 -18.36
CA THR A 103 -4.52 9.60 -17.48
C THR A 103 -4.08 9.63 -16.02
N LEU A 104 -3.29 8.65 -15.61
CA LEU A 104 -2.69 8.59 -14.27
C LEU A 104 -1.82 9.83 -13.99
N TYR A 105 -0.94 10.21 -14.92
CA TYR A 105 -0.10 11.41 -14.80
C TYR A 105 -0.93 12.67 -14.62
N LYS A 106 -1.99 12.85 -15.43
CA LYS A 106 -2.90 14.00 -15.30
C LYS A 106 -3.63 14.01 -13.96
N ARG A 107 -4.06 12.84 -13.46
CA ARG A 107 -4.67 12.72 -12.13
C ARG A 107 -3.70 13.16 -11.03
N PHE A 108 -2.48 12.63 -11.05
CA PHE A 108 -1.43 12.98 -10.10
C PHE A 108 -1.13 14.49 -10.13
N GLN A 109 -0.98 15.06 -11.33
CA GLN A 109 -0.72 16.50 -11.52
C GLN A 109 -1.87 17.41 -11.03
N ARG A 110 -3.12 16.93 -11.05
CA ARG A 110 -4.27 17.67 -10.49
C ARG A 110 -4.31 17.60 -8.97
N LEU A 111 -3.96 16.46 -8.39
CA LEU A 111 -3.85 16.28 -6.94
C LEU A 111 -2.67 17.08 -6.34
N THR A 112 -1.66 17.36 -7.16
CA THR A 112 -0.39 17.96 -6.74
C THR A 112 -0.50 19.19 -5.83
N PRO A 113 -1.30 20.22 -6.16
CA PRO A 113 -1.41 21.41 -5.31
C PRO A 113 -2.00 21.12 -3.94
N THR A 114 -3.01 20.23 -3.89
CA THR A 114 -3.69 19.84 -2.66
C THR A 114 -2.73 19.13 -1.72
N PHE A 115 -2.10 18.05 -2.18
CA PHE A 115 -1.21 17.29 -1.31
C PHE A 115 0.10 18.03 -1.02
N TRP A 116 0.57 18.91 -1.90
CA TRP A 116 1.73 19.78 -1.60
C TRP A 116 1.48 20.66 -0.38
N TRP A 117 0.25 21.15 -0.22
CA TRP A 117 -0.17 21.91 0.94
C TRP A 117 -0.39 21.02 2.18
N ASP A 118 -1.16 19.94 2.03
CA ASP A 118 -1.55 19.06 3.14
C ASP A 118 -0.35 18.35 3.80
N TYR A 119 0.69 18.07 3.02
CA TYR A 119 1.91 17.44 3.49
C TYR A 119 3.02 18.44 3.86
N GLU A 120 2.71 19.74 3.89
CA GLU A 120 3.65 20.81 4.26
C GLU A 120 4.96 20.79 3.44
N LEU A 121 4.89 20.45 2.16
CA LEU A 121 6.05 20.35 1.26
C LEU A 121 6.47 21.71 0.68
N THR A 122 6.21 22.78 1.43
CA THR A 122 6.39 24.18 1.01
C THR A 122 7.85 24.58 0.83
N ASP A 123 8.79 23.82 1.39
CA ASP A 123 10.23 23.94 1.14
C ASP A 123 10.58 23.88 -0.37
N TYR A 124 9.72 23.23 -1.17
CA TYR A 124 9.89 23.09 -2.61
C TYR A 124 8.85 23.93 -3.36
N PRO A 125 9.25 24.83 -4.27
CA PRO A 125 8.30 25.56 -5.11
C PRO A 125 7.42 24.58 -5.90
N LEU A 126 6.11 24.83 -5.92
CA LEU A 126 5.14 23.97 -6.61
C LEU A 126 5.52 23.62 -8.07
N PRO A 127 6.09 24.53 -8.90
CA PRO A 127 6.56 24.17 -10.24
C PRO A 127 7.68 23.12 -10.22
N VAL A 128 8.64 23.25 -9.31
CA VAL A 128 9.74 22.28 -9.14
C VAL A 128 9.17 20.92 -8.72
N PHE A 129 8.21 20.95 -7.81
CA PHE A 129 7.53 19.75 -7.33
C PHE A 129 6.79 18.99 -8.44
N ARG A 130 6.07 19.71 -9.32
CA ARG A 130 5.43 19.13 -10.52
C ARG A 130 6.44 18.50 -11.48
N GLU A 131 7.61 19.11 -11.63
CA GLU A 131 8.69 18.54 -12.47
C GLU A 131 9.29 17.29 -11.83
N VAL A 132 9.39 17.18 -10.50
CA VAL A 132 9.83 15.95 -9.82
C VAL A 132 8.87 14.79 -10.08
N ILE A 133 7.56 15.03 -10.00
CA ILE A 133 6.55 14.02 -10.37
C ILE A 133 6.75 13.58 -11.83
N LYS A 134 6.96 14.52 -12.75
CA LYS A 134 7.23 14.20 -14.15
C LYS A 134 8.51 13.38 -14.33
N LYS A 135 9.59 13.67 -13.59
CA LYS A 135 10.82 12.87 -13.59
C LYS A 135 10.55 11.42 -13.17
N GLN A 136 9.71 11.18 -12.15
CA GLN A 136 9.34 9.82 -11.74
C GLN A 136 8.64 9.02 -12.83
N PHE A 137 7.78 9.65 -13.63
CA PHE A 137 7.16 9.00 -14.79
C PHE A 137 8.18 8.73 -15.91
N ILE A 138 9.07 9.70 -16.19
CA ILE A 138 10.10 9.56 -17.24
C ILE A 138 11.13 8.49 -16.90
N LYS A 139 11.43 8.27 -15.62
CA LYS A 139 12.36 7.22 -15.16
C LYS A 139 12.02 5.85 -15.73
N ASN A 140 10.72 5.54 -15.83
CA ASN A 140 10.24 4.26 -16.33
C ASN A 140 9.94 4.27 -17.84
N ALA A 141 10.30 5.33 -18.58
CA ALA A 141 10.02 5.45 -20.02
C ALA A 141 10.73 4.39 -20.89
N HIS A 142 11.78 3.76 -20.37
CA HIS A 142 12.51 2.69 -21.05
C HIS A 142 11.76 1.34 -21.05
N VAL A 143 10.74 1.19 -20.19
CA VAL A 143 9.96 -0.05 -20.06
C VAL A 143 9.04 -0.23 -21.27
N LYS A 144 9.15 -1.38 -21.95
CA LYS A 144 8.38 -1.71 -23.16
C LYS A 144 7.34 -2.81 -22.97
N ASP A 145 7.44 -3.61 -21.91
CA ASP A 145 6.49 -4.70 -21.66
C ASP A 145 5.19 -4.13 -21.08
N LEU A 146 4.08 -4.38 -21.77
CA LEU A 146 2.74 -3.91 -21.41
C LEU A 146 2.32 -4.31 -20.00
N ARG A 147 2.69 -5.52 -19.54
CA ARG A 147 2.27 -6.01 -18.21
C ARG A 147 2.99 -5.26 -17.10
N ILE A 148 4.26 -4.91 -17.33
CA ILE A 148 5.04 -4.12 -16.39
C ILE A 148 4.48 -2.69 -16.35
N ILE A 149 4.10 -2.14 -17.50
CA ILE A 149 3.45 -0.82 -17.59
C ILE A 149 2.13 -0.84 -16.82
N ASP A 150 1.25 -1.81 -17.06
CA ASP A 150 -0.03 -1.96 -16.35
C ASP A 150 0.16 -2.10 -14.84
N ARG A 151 1.14 -2.91 -14.42
CA ARG A 151 1.48 -3.05 -13.00
C ARG A 151 1.96 -1.72 -12.40
N LYS A 152 2.80 -0.96 -13.12
CA LYS A 152 3.25 0.37 -12.69
C LYS A 152 2.11 1.38 -12.62
N ILE A 153 1.15 1.30 -13.54
CA ILE A 153 -0.06 2.12 -13.50
C ILE A 153 -0.87 1.80 -12.22
N ALA A 154 -1.07 0.51 -11.92
CA ALA A 154 -1.77 0.09 -10.72
C ALA A 154 -1.06 0.53 -9.42
N GLU A 155 0.27 0.39 -9.37
CA GLU A 155 1.10 0.92 -8.27
C GLU A 155 0.91 2.43 -8.13
N GLY A 156 0.95 3.21 -9.22
CA GLY A 156 0.74 4.65 -9.16
C GLY A 156 -0.66 5.08 -8.74
N TYR A 157 -1.71 4.32 -9.08
CA TYR A 157 -3.05 4.57 -8.54
C TYR A 157 -3.11 4.32 -7.03
N LYS A 158 -2.45 3.27 -6.55
CA LYS A 158 -2.34 2.98 -5.13
C LYS A 158 -1.55 4.08 -4.39
N ASP A 159 -0.51 4.62 -4.99
CA ASP A 159 0.25 5.74 -4.41
C ASP A 159 -0.64 6.99 -4.29
N ILE A 160 -1.43 7.31 -5.33
CA ILE A 160 -2.40 8.41 -5.29
C ILE A 160 -3.41 8.20 -4.16
N GLU A 161 -3.99 7.00 -4.07
CA GLU A 161 -4.95 6.65 -3.02
C GLU A 161 -4.33 6.77 -1.62
N SER A 162 -3.09 6.33 -1.45
CA SER A 162 -2.37 6.40 -0.18
C SER A 162 -2.09 7.84 0.25
N ILE A 163 -1.86 8.74 -0.70
CA ILE A 163 -1.69 10.17 -0.45
C ILE A 163 -3.05 10.82 -0.13
N GLU A 164 -4.09 10.51 -0.91
CA GLU A 164 -5.43 11.09 -0.77
C GLU A 164 -6.09 10.73 0.57
N TYR A 165 -5.90 9.50 1.06
CA TYR A 165 -6.40 9.04 2.36
C TYR A 165 -5.41 9.19 3.51
N ALA A 166 -4.29 9.90 3.30
CA ALA A 166 -3.26 10.10 4.32
C ALA A 166 -2.70 8.79 4.95
N PHE A 167 -2.66 7.69 4.18
CA PHE A 167 -1.97 6.46 4.58
C PHE A 167 -0.45 6.60 4.51
N TYR A 168 0.06 7.53 3.72
CA TYR A 168 1.47 7.94 3.74
C TYR A 168 1.70 9.10 4.71
N ASN A 169 2.83 9.04 5.43
CA ASN A 169 3.37 10.16 6.21
C ASN A 169 4.12 11.15 5.28
N PRO A 170 4.14 12.46 5.56
CA PRO A 170 5.02 13.45 4.91
C PRO A 170 6.44 12.97 4.59
N ASP A 171 7.12 12.31 5.52
CA ASP A 171 8.48 11.80 5.30
C ASP A 171 8.51 10.68 4.26
N HIS A 172 7.47 9.85 4.21
CA HIS A 172 7.34 8.81 3.20
C HIS A 172 7.17 9.43 1.80
N VAL A 173 6.30 10.43 1.68
CA VAL A 173 6.07 11.15 0.41
C VAL A 173 7.34 11.89 -0.04
N ARG A 174 8.03 12.57 0.89
CA ARG A 174 9.30 13.24 0.62
C ARG A 174 10.36 12.23 0.14
N ASN A 175 10.51 11.10 0.83
CA ASN A 175 11.46 10.06 0.41
C ASN A 175 11.07 9.41 -0.92
N TYR A 176 9.79 9.16 -1.16
CA TYR A 176 9.30 8.58 -2.42
C TYR A 176 9.63 9.49 -3.61
N LEU A 177 9.36 10.79 -3.50
CA LEU A 177 9.57 11.74 -4.59
C LEU A 177 11.03 12.12 -4.78
N PHE A 178 11.81 12.26 -3.70
CA PHE A 178 13.13 12.89 -3.72
C PHE A 178 14.31 11.94 -3.42
N ARG A 179 14.10 10.61 -3.31
CA ARG A 179 15.16 9.63 -3.02
C ARG A 179 16.40 9.72 -3.92
N GLU A 180 16.26 10.27 -5.12
CA GLU A 180 17.37 10.43 -6.10
C GLU A 180 18.23 11.67 -5.89
N ASN A 181 17.79 12.64 -5.07
CA ASN A 181 18.56 13.85 -4.77
C ASN A 181 19.52 13.66 -3.58
N LEU A 182 19.51 12.49 -2.94
CA LEU A 182 20.61 12.08 -2.07
C LEU A 182 21.79 11.79 -2.98
N GLU A 183 22.91 12.51 -2.79
CA GLU A 183 24.09 12.43 -3.65
C GLU A 183 24.35 10.99 -4.09
N ALA A 184 24.33 10.75 -5.40
CA ALA A 184 24.48 9.41 -5.93
C ALA A 184 25.76 8.81 -5.33
N LYS A 185 25.62 7.66 -4.65
CA LYS A 185 26.77 6.96 -4.05
C LYS A 185 27.89 6.95 -5.10
N PRO A 186 29.10 7.42 -4.75
CA PRO A 186 30.19 7.57 -5.71
C PRO A 186 30.33 6.30 -6.53
N LYS A 187 30.23 6.44 -7.86
CA LYS A 187 30.38 5.30 -8.79
C LYS A 187 31.85 5.06 -9.14
N ASP A 188 32.65 6.11 -9.07
CA ASP A 188 34.09 6.06 -9.34
C ASP A 188 34.86 5.38 -8.20
N PHE A 189 35.89 4.62 -8.57
CA PHE A 189 36.74 3.90 -7.63
C PHE A 189 37.40 4.85 -6.63
N LEU A 190 37.95 5.98 -7.12
CA LEU A 190 38.67 6.92 -6.25
C LEU A 190 37.72 7.52 -5.20
N SER A 191 36.52 7.90 -5.60
CA SER A 191 35.52 8.45 -4.68
C SER A 191 35.00 7.40 -3.69
N LYS A 192 34.83 6.13 -4.08
CA LYS A 192 34.50 5.02 -3.15
C LYS A 192 35.63 4.75 -2.16
N PHE A 193 36.87 4.75 -2.64
CA PHE A 193 38.07 4.54 -1.85
C PHE A 193 38.25 5.62 -0.78
N LEU A 194 38.10 6.90 -1.16
CA LEU A 194 38.22 8.03 -0.23
C LEU A 194 37.10 8.06 0.82
N LEU A 195 35.90 7.60 0.47
CA LEU A 195 34.74 7.56 1.38
C LEU A 195 34.65 6.25 2.19
N LYS A 196 35.58 5.30 2.01
CA LYS A 196 35.59 3.98 2.66
C LYS A 196 34.24 3.26 2.57
N ILE A 197 33.61 3.31 1.40
CA ILE A 197 32.34 2.62 1.15
C ILE A 197 32.58 1.51 0.14
N ASP A 198 32.33 0.26 0.54
CA ASP A 198 32.39 -0.92 -0.35
C ASP A 198 31.33 -0.85 -1.48
#